data_AF-A0A4S3LN51-F1
#
_entry.id   AF-A0A4S3LN51-F1
#
_cell.length_a   1.000
_cell.length_b   1.000
_cell.length_c   1.000
_cell.angle_alpha   90.00
_cell.angle_beta   90.00
_cell.angle_gamma   90.00
#
_symmetry.space_group_name_H-M   'P 1'
#
loop_
_entity.id
_entity.type
_entity.pdbx_description
1 polymer ?
#
loop_
_entity_poly.entity_id
_entity_poly.type
_entity_poly.pdbx_seq_one_letter_code
_entity_poly.pdbx_strand_id
1 'polypeptide(L)' 'MARTLTLDEWALDEFSAPIPSRATLMRYAKNGMIYPLPFKAGRCWRVEATARFIGMAEKPEISKDLDPRLMRILEDGTST' A
#
# COMPACT_ATOMS: atom_id res chain seq x y z
N MET A 1 3.03 -2.16 -19.13
CA MET A 1 4.02 -1.46 -18.29
C MET A 1 3.27 -0.53 -17.36
N ALA A 2 3.30 -0.79 -16.05
CA ALA A 2 2.70 0.10 -15.07
C ALA A 2 3.43 1.45 -15.10
N ARG A 3 2.73 2.53 -15.40
CA ARG A 3 3.29 3.88 -15.29
C ARG A 3 3.35 4.23 -13.81
N THR A 4 4.53 4.63 -13.35
CA THR A 4 4.73 5.06 -11.96
C THR A 4 4.78 6.58 -11.89
N LEU A 5 4.08 7.14 -10.91
CA LEU A 5 4.01 8.57 -10.63
C LEU A 5 4.76 8.86 -9.35
N THR A 6 5.11 10.13 -9.15
CA THR A 6 5.55 10.57 -7.83
C THR A 6 4.37 10.57 -6.85
N LEU A 7 4.67 10.45 -5.56
CA LEU A 7 3.64 10.47 -4.51
C LEU A 7 2.79 11.76 -4.53
N ASP A 8 3.38 12.89 -4.89
CA ASP A 8 2.70 14.18 -4.95
C ASP A 8 1.75 14.26 -6.17
N GLU A 9 2.18 13.77 -7.34
CA GLU A 9 1.34 13.68 -8.55
C GLU A 9 0.17 12.70 -8.37
N TRP A 10 0.43 11.54 -7.75
CA TRP A 10 -0.61 10.57 -7.44
C TRP A 10 -1.65 11.14 -6.47
N ALA A 11 -1.21 11.90 -5.46
CA ALA A 11 -2.12 12.49 -4.48
C ALA A 11 -3.04 13.55 -5.08
N LEU A 12 -2.58 14.28 -6.10
CA LEU A 12 -3.40 15.23 -6.86
C LEU A 12 -4.52 14.54 -7.63
N ASP A 13 -4.26 13.35 -8.18
CA ASP A 13 -5.22 12.56 -8.94
C ASP A 13 -6.23 11.85 -8.02
N GLU A 14 -5.75 11.27 -6.92
CA GLU A 14 -6.59 10.49 -5.98
C GLU A 14 -7.42 11.38 -5.04
N PHE A 15 -6.82 12.40 -4.42
CA PHE A 15 -7.48 13.27 -3.45
C PHE A 15 -7.79 14.61 -4.10
N SER A 16 -8.95 14.70 -4.75
CA SER A 16 -9.52 16.01 -5.11
C SER A 16 -9.46 16.97 -3.90
N ALA A 17 -9.18 18.25 -4.12
CA ALA A 17 -8.87 19.20 -3.04
C ALA A 17 -9.89 19.15 -1.88
N PRO A 18 -9.45 19.14 -0.60
CA PRO A 18 -8.10 19.39 -0.12
C PRO A 18 -7.16 18.16 -0.10
N ILE A 19 -5.94 18.37 -0.61
CA ILE A 19 -4.92 17.34 -0.70
C ILE A 19 -4.18 17.22 0.64
N PRO A 20 -3.92 16.01 1.15
CA PRO A 20 -3.12 15.81 2.34
C PRO A 20 -1.71 16.40 2.21
N SER A 21 -1.14 16.87 3.32
CA SER A 21 0.24 17.35 3.31
C SER A 21 1.24 16.26 2.92
N ARG A 22 2.41 16.64 2.40
CA ARG A 22 3.48 15.70 2.05
C ARG A 22 3.89 14.77 3.20
N ALA A 23 3.88 15.27 4.44
CA ALA A 23 4.18 14.45 5.61
C ALA A 23 3.12 13.34 5.82
N THR A 24 1.85 13.66 5.59
CA THR A 24 0.74 12.71 5.64
C THR A 24 0.84 11.68 4.53
N LEU A 25 1.12 12.10 3.30
CA LEU A 25 1.30 11.19 2.16
C LEU A 25 2.47 10.21 2.41
N MET A 26 3.58 10.70 2.96
CA MET A 26 4.71 9.85 3.34
C MET A 26 4.33 8.83 4.42
N ARG A 27 3.45 9.20 5.35
CA ARG A 27 2.90 8.28 6.35
C ARG A 27 2.04 7.21 5.68
N TYR A 28 1.20 7.57 4.72
CA TYR A 28 0.39 6.62 3.96
C TYR A 28 1.23 5.60 3.22
N ALA A 29 2.27 6.07 2.52
CA ALA A 29 3.19 5.20 1.79
C ALA A 29 3.95 4.25 2.73
N LYS A 30 4.48 4.76 3.85
CA LYS A 30 5.22 3.95 4.83
C LYS A 30 4.35 2.93 5.56
N ASN A 31 3.11 3.29 5.86
CA ASN A 31 2.22 2.45 6.64
C ASN A 31 1.41 1.46 5.78
N GLY A 32 1.67 1.39 4.47
CA GLY A 32 0.94 0.48 3.57
C GLY A 32 -0.52 0.86 3.38
N MET A 33 -0.85 2.16 3.47
CA MET A 33 -2.22 2.68 3.30
C MET A 33 -2.59 2.93 1.82
N ILE A 34 -1.71 2.55 0.90
CA ILE A 34 -1.86 2.72 -0.55
C ILE A 34 -1.62 1.35 -1.18
N TYR A 35 -2.51 0.93 -2.08
CA TYR A 35 -2.40 -0.33 -2.81
C TYR A 35 -2.57 -0.13 -4.32
N PRO A 36 -1.67 -0.64 -5.18
CA PRO A 36 -0.48 -1.44 -4.86
C PRO A 36 0.58 -0.68 -4.04
N LEU A 37 1.41 -1.44 -3.28
CA LEU A 37 2.33 -0.84 -2.31
C LEU A 37 3.32 0.10 -3.02
N PRO A 38 3.45 1.35 -2.56
CA PRO A 38 4.42 2.26 -3.11
C PRO A 38 5.84 1.83 -2.71
N PHE A 39 6.81 2.13 -3.57
CA PHE A 39 8.20 1.77 -3.37
C PHE A 39 9.11 3.00 -3.39
N LYS A 40 10.25 2.91 -2.70
CA LYS A 40 11.21 4.00 -2.61
C LYS A 40 12.23 3.87 -3.74
N ALA A 41 12.23 4.84 -4.65
CA ALA A 41 13.22 4.99 -5.72
C ALA A 41 14.19 6.14 -5.38
N GLY A 42 15.30 5.81 -4.74
CA GLY A 42 16.30 6.79 -4.29
C GLY A 42 15.75 7.71 -3.18
N ARG A 43 15.64 9.01 -3.46
CA ARG A 43 15.10 10.02 -2.52
C ARG A 43 13.59 10.23 -2.63
N CYS A 44 12.93 9.58 -3.58
CA CYS A 44 11.51 9.78 -3.88
C CYS A 44 10.72 8.48 -3.68
N TRP A 45 9.45 8.62 -3.31
CA TRP A 45 8.49 7.52 -3.34
C TRP A 45 7.78 7.50 -4.69
N ARG A 46 7.63 6.30 -5.24
CA ARG A 46 6.88 6.06 -6.46
C ARG A 46 5.67 5.20 -6.17
N VAL A 47 4.58 5.60 -6.78
CA VAL A 47 3.27 4.99 -6.66
C VAL A 47 2.83 4.58 -8.07
N GLU A 48 2.13 3.47 -8.19
CA GLU A 48 1.50 3.14 -9.47
C GLU A 48 0.34 4.11 -9.76
N ALA A 49 0.16 4.51 -11.01
CA ALA A 49 -0.92 5.43 -11.38
C ALA A 49 -2.32 4.89 -11.04
N THR A 50 -2.49 3.56 -11.02
CA THR A 50 -3.74 2.89 -10.65
C THR A 50 -3.83 2.56 -9.17
N ALA A 51 -2.86 2.98 -8.35
CA ALA A 51 -2.91 2.74 -6.92
C ALA A 51 -4.00 3.57 -6.27
N ARG A 52 -4.63 3.02 -5.23
CA ARG A 52 -5.71 3.66 -4.49
C ARG A 52 -5.37 3.77 -3.02
N PHE A 53 -5.92 4.81 -2.38
CA PHE A 53 -5.85 4.93 -0.94
C PHE A 53 -6.85 3.98 -0.29
N ILE A 54 -6.35 3.03 0.49
CA ILE A 54 -7.17 2.00 1.16
C ILE A 54 -7.39 2.30 2.65
N GLY A 55 -6.84 3.41 3.17
CA GLY A 55 -6.97 3.77 4.58
C GLY A 55 -6.04 2.95 5.48
N MET A 56 -6.41 2.82 6.76
CA MET A 56 -5.69 1.96 7.69
C MET A 56 -5.88 0.51 7.26
N ALA A 57 -4.86 -0.08 6.66
CA ALA A 57 -4.79 -1.51 6.47
C ALA A 57 -4.70 -2.15 7.86
N GLU A 58 -5.85 -2.51 8.45
CA GLU A 58 -5.87 -3.42 9.58
C GLU A 58 -5.19 -4.69 9.10
N LYS A 59 -4.00 -4.97 9.66
CA LYS A 59 -3.40 -6.28 9.45
C LYS A 59 -4.41 -7.28 10.01
N PRO A 60 -4.82 -8.30 9.25
CA PRO A 60 -5.63 -9.36 9.84
C PRO A 60 -4.85 -9.90 11.03
N GLU A 61 -5.45 -9.88 12.21
CA GLU A 61 -4.86 -10.49 13.40
C GLU A 61 -4.82 -12.00 13.16
N ILE A 62 -3.69 -12.48 12.63
CA ILE A 62 -3.45 -13.91 12.46
C ILE A 62 -3.15 -14.45 13.85
N SER A 63 -4.21 -14.82 14.57
CA SER A 63 -4.09 -15.51 15.85
C SER A 63 -3.41 -16.87 15.63
N LYS A 64 -2.56 -17.28 16.58
CA LYS A 64 -1.84 -18.56 16.51
C LYS A 64 -2.75 -19.79 16.76
N ASP A 65 -4.02 -19.55 17.03
CA ASP A 65 -5.09 -20.55 17.25
C ASP A 65 -5.91 -20.80 15.98
N LEU A 66 -5.43 -20.36 14.81
CA LEU A 66 -6.09 -20.67 13.55
C LEU A 66 -5.94 -22.15 13.21
N ASP A 67 -7.01 -22.71 12.63
CA ASP A 67 -7.07 -24.10 12.19
C ASP A 67 -5.81 -24.46 11.39
N PRO A 68 -5.14 -25.60 11.67
CA PRO A 68 -3.89 -25.98 11.01
C PRO A 68 -4.01 -26.06 9.48
N ARG A 69 -5.23 -26.22 8.95
CA ARG A 69 -5.52 -26.18 7.52
C ARG A 69 -5.43 -24.76 6.93
N LEU A 70 -5.82 -23.74 7.70
CA LEU A 70 -5.70 -22.33 7.31
C LEU A 70 -4.24 -21.86 7.35
N MET A 71 -3.47 -22.27 8.37
CA MET A 71 -2.02 -21.99 8.42
C MET A 71 -1.31 -22.55 7.19
N ARG A 72 -1.63 -23.80 6.83
CA ARG A 72 -1.06 -24.45 5.64
C ARG A 72 -1.40 -23.71 4.35
N ILE A 73 -2.64 -23.26 4.16
CA ILE A 73 -3.03 -22.48 2.98
C ILE A 73 -2.30 -21.13 2.91
N LEU A 74 -2.10 -20.49 4.08
CA LEU A 74 -1.40 -19.22 4.16
C LEU A 74 0.11 -19.36 3.87
N GLU A 75 0.72 -20.47 4.27
CA GLU A 75 2.13 -20.80 4.01
C GLU A 75 2.38 -21.32 2.58
N ASP A 76 1.51 -22.17 2.05
CA ASP A 76 1.62 -22.74 0.70
C ASP A 76 1.30 -21.71 -0.41
N GLY A 77 0.73 -20.54 -0.07
CA GLY A 77 0.32 -19.50 -1.02
C GLY A 77 1.46 -18.74 -1.73
N THR A 78 2.72 -18.95 -1.35
CA THR A 78 3.88 -18.44 -2.10
C THR A 78 4.38 -19.51 -3.06
N SER A 79 3.66 -19.73 -4.15
CA SER A 79 4.25 -20.32 -5.34
C SER A 79 3.69 -19.65 -6.58
N THR A 80 4.61 -18.97 -7.27
CA THR A 80 4.54 -18.33 -8.60
C THR A 80 4.37 -16.82 -8.58
#